data_AF-A0AAV9RXL2-F1
#
_entry.id   AF-A0AAV9RXL2-F1
#
_cell.length_a   1.000
_cell.length_b   1.000
_cell.length_c   1.000
_cell.angle_alpha   90.00
_cell.angle_beta   90.00
_cell.angle_gamma   90.00
#
_symmetry.space_group_name_H-M   'P 1'
#
loop_
_entity.id
_entity.type
_entity.pdbx_description
1 polymer ?
#
loop_
_entity_poly.entity_id
_entity_poly.type
_entity_poly.pdbx_seq_one_letter_code
_entity_poly.pdbx_strand_id
1 'polypeptide(L)'
;MDSILDNLSKTEFVSICVQDPRLHKDDPWHTHVDYEICLHTNSMCFRKKTSIVRRRYSDFVWLRHCLEQNALIIELPKLPPWNPFFSLKNKEQVSKRMKGLQEFLENVLQNPLLLSDSRLHLFLQSDLSITKIERCALGKTRYTVAEAIQKSKCGYSSSEDKTSCDSDCESSTSSGLGSSIDIMAQDSPVPFLHSSETDS
;
A
#
# COMPACT_ATOMS: atom_id res chain seq x y z
N MET A 1 9.70 -27.81 27.68
CA MET A 1 10.29 -27.44 26.37
C MET A 1 9.62 -26.19 25.82
N ASP A 2 8.31 -26.20 25.88
CA ASP A 2 7.28 -25.14 25.79
C ASP A 2 7.75 -23.69 26.05
N SER A 3 8.53 -23.44 27.11
CA SER A 3 9.08 -22.10 27.41
C SER A 3 10.03 -21.53 26.35
N ILE A 4 10.63 -22.38 25.51
CA ILE A 4 11.45 -21.98 24.36
C ILE A 4 10.54 -21.63 23.16
N LEU A 5 9.46 -22.40 22.95
CA LEU A 5 8.47 -22.13 21.90
C LEU A 5 7.67 -20.84 22.19
N ASP A 6 7.33 -20.60 23.45
CA ASP A 6 6.71 -19.35 23.91
C ASP A 6 7.67 -18.14 23.90
N ASN A 7 9.00 -18.36 23.92
CA ASN A 7 9.97 -17.30 23.62
C ASN A 7 10.05 -17.02 22.11
N LEU A 8 10.08 -18.07 21.27
CA LEU A 8 10.08 -17.91 19.82
C LEU A 8 8.82 -17.19 19.31
N SER A 9 7.67 -17.31 19.97
CA SER A 9 6.46 -16.56 19.62
C SER A 9 6.54 -15.06 19.95
N LYS A 10 7.41 -14.67 20.91
CA LYS A 10 7.60 -13.28 21.38
C LYS A 10 8.68 -12.52 20.64
N THR A 11 9.69 -13.19 20.09
CA THR A 11 10.75 -12.54 19.30
C THR A 11 10.17 -11.94 18.01
N GLU A 12 10.41 -10.66 17.76
CA GLU A 12 9.98 -10.01 16.51
C GLU A 12 10.81 -10.54 15.33
N PHE A 13 10.14 -10.93 14.24
CA PHE A 13 10.76 -11.41 13.01
C PHE A 13 10.12 -10.79 11.77
N VAL A 14 10.93 -10.58 10.74
CA VAL A 14 10.49 -10.18 9.40
C VAL A 14 11.13 -11.14 8.41
N SER A 15 10.34 -12.02 7.82
CA SER A 15 10.77 -12.96 6.78
C SER A 15 10.27 -12.49 5.42
N ILE A 16 11.12 -12.54 4.41
CA ILE A 16 10.78 -12.18 3.04
C ILE A 16 11.50 -13.10 2.05
N CYS A 17 10.81 -13.53 0.99
CA CYS A 17 11.44 -14.21 -0.13
C CYS A 17 11.06 -13.57 -1.47
N VAL A 18 11.94 -13.72 -2.47
CA VAL A 18 11.69 -13.32 -3.86
C VAL A 18 11.75 -14.55 -4.74
N GLN A 19 10.60 -14.96 -5.27
CA GLN A 19 10.39 -16.26 -5.92
C GLN A 19 9.61 -16.16 -7.24
N ASP A 20 9.31 -17.33 -7.82
CA ASP A 20 8.39 -17.52 -8.95
C ASP A 20 8.46 -16.44 -10.07
N PRO A 21 9.53 -16.44 -10.88
CA PRO A 21 9.76 -15.43 -11.90
C PRO A 21 8.91 -15.70 -13.16
N ARG A 22 7.96 -14.82 -13.49
CA ARG A 22 7.05 -15.00 -14.65
C ARG A 22 7.38 -14.06 -15.80
N LEU A 23 7.08 -14.51 -17.02
CA LEU A 23 7.13 -13.67 -18.22
C LEU A 23 5.76 -13.06 -18.48
N HIS A 24 5.64 -11.76 -18.24
CA HIS A 24 4.48 -10.98 -18.65
C HIS A 24 4.66 -10.53 -20.10
N LYS A 25 3.56 -10.58 -20.86
CA LYS A 25 3.47 -10.20 -22.28
C LYS A 25 2.20 -9.38 -22.45
N ASP A 26 2.20 -8.19 -21.87
CA ASP A 26 1.01 -7.35 -21.82
C ASP A 26 0.67 -6.82 -23.23
N ASP A 27 1.72 -6.49 -24.00
CA ASP A 27 1.69 -6.24 -25.45
C ASP A 27 2.89 -6.94 -26.14
N PRO A 28 2.89 -7.10 -27.48
CA PRO A 28 4.05 -7.57 -28.24
C PRO A 28 5.35 -6.76 -28.00
N TRP A 29 5.20 -5.49 -27.64
CA TRP A 29 6.29 -4.55 -27.37
C TRP A 29 6.57 -4.35 -25.86
N HIS A 30 5.72 -4.90 -24.99
CA HIS A 30 5.78 -4.72 -23.54
C HIS A 30 5.85 -6.08 -22.82
N THR A 31 6.83 -6.88 -23.24
CA THR A 31 7.20 -8.08 -22.49
C THR A 31 8.10 -7.71 -21.32
N HIS A 32 7.76 -8.15 -20.11
CA HIS A 32 8.55 -7.86 -18.92
C HIS A 32 8.62 -9.06 -17.97
N VAL A 33 9.56 -9.02 -17.03
CA VAL A 33 9.76 -10.09 -16.04
C VAL A 33 9.47 -9.54 -14.66
N ASP A 34 8.54 -10.18 -13.96
CA ASP A 34 8.22 -9.91 -12.57
C ASP A 34 8.63 -11.09 -11.67
N TYR A 35 8.59 -10.82 -10.36
CA TYR A 35 8.91 -11.76 -9.30
C TYR A 35 7.82 -11.68 -8.25
N GLU A 36 7.49 -12.83 -7.68
CA GLU A 36 6.65 -12.91 -6.48
C GLU A 36 7.48 -12.48 -5.27
N ILE A 37 6.91 -11.61 -4.44
CA ILE A 37 7.46 -11.24 -3.14
C ILE A 37 6.49 -11.73 -2.08
N CYS A 38 6.92 -12.67 -1.27
CA CYS A 38 6.16 -13.16 -0.13
C CYS A 38 6.79 -12.62 1.16
N LEU A 39 6.00 -11.91 1.97
CA LEU A 39 6.39 -11.40 3.27
C LEU A 39 5.58 -12.10 4.36
N HIS A 40 6.25 -12.50 5.45
CA HIS A 40 5.64 -13.05 6.65
C HIS A 40 6.33 -12.47 7.89
N THR A 41 5.55 -11.92 8.83
CA THR A 41 6.08 -11.20 10.00
C THR A 41 5.08 -11.16 11.15
N ASN A 42 5.57 -11.22 12.39
CA ASN A 42 4.80 -10.84 13.57
C ASN A 42 4.93 -9.33 13.92
N SER A 43 5.82 -8.59 13.25
CA SER A 43 6.17 -7.20 13.54
C SER A 43 4.99 -6.22 13.46
N MET A 44 5.04 -5.17 14.29
CA MET A 44 4.04 -4.09 14.30
C MET A 44 4.34 -2.97 13.30
N CYS A 45 5.51 -2.97 12.65
CA CYS A 45 5.81 -2.05 11.55
C CYS A 45 4.95 -2.30 10.31
N PHE A 46 4.39 -3.51 10.14
CA PHE A 46 3.63 -3.92 8.96
C PHE A 46 2.13 -4.03 9.24
N ARG A 47 1.31 -3.54 8.29
CA ARG A 47 -0.15 -3.51 8.42
C ARG A 47 -0.78 -4.89 8.25
N LYS A 48 -0.21 -5.74 7.38
CA LYS A 48 -0.53 -7.17 7.25
C LYS A 48 0.62 -8.02 7.82
N LYS A 49 0.27 -9.13 8.48
CA LYS A 49 1.24 -10.15 8.97
C LYS A 49 1.74 -11.07 7.84
N THR A 50 0.95 -11.23 6.78
CA THR A 50 1.37 -11.88 5.53
C THR A 50 0.95 -11.04 4.32
N SER A 51 1.81 -10.95 3.31
CA SER A 51 1.43 -10.41 2.00
C SER A 51 2.17 -11.15 0.88
N ILE A 52 1.49 -11.31 -0.26
CA ILE A 52 2.08 -11.80 -1.50
C ILE A 52 1.74 -10.77 -2.56
N VAL A 53 2.75 -10.20 -3.20
CA VAL A 53 2.65 -9.18 -4.26
C VAL A 53 3.59 -9.54 -5.40
N ARG A 54 3.40 -8.95 -6.58
CA ARG A 54 4.30 -9.15 -7.71
C ARG A 54 4.93 -7.85 -8.19
N ARG A 55 6.24 -7.87 -8.46
CA ARG A 55 7.05 -6.69 -8.80
C ARG A 55 8.11 -7.03 -9.85
N ARG A 56 8.29 -6.13 -10.82
CA ARG A 56 9.35 -6.24 -11.84
C ARG A 56 10.60 -5.45 -11.45
N TYR A 57 11.74 -5.79 -12.04
CA TYR A 57 13.04 -5.20 -11.68
C TYR A 57 13.07 -3.66 -11.67
N SER A 58 12.42 -3.00 -12.63
CA SER A 58 12.33 -1.53 -12.68
C SER A 58 11.54 -0.91 -11.52
N ASP A 59 10.60 -1.65 -10.93
CA ASP A 59 9.83 -1.20 -9.77
C ASP A 59 10.73 -1.19 -8.52
N PHE A 60 11.66 -2.14 -8.40
CA PHE A 60 12.70 -2.13 -7.35
C PHE A 60 13.68 -0.96 -7.52
N VAL A 61 14.06 -0.63 -8.77
CA VAL A 61 14.90 0.55 -9.05
C VAL A 61 14.21 1.84 -8.60
N TRP A 62 12.92 1.99 -8.89
CA TRP A 62 12.10 3.09 -8.38
C TRP A 62 12.02 3.11 -6.85
N LEU A 63 11.83 1.95 -6.20
CA LEU A 63 11.77 1.85 -4.74
C LEU A 63 13.09 2.29 -4.10
N ARG A 64 14.23 1.79 -4.60
CA ARG A 64 15.56 2.19 -4.10
C ARG A 64 15.74 3.70 -4.22
N HIS A 65 15.41 4.30 -5.36
CA HIS A 65 15.52 5.74 -5.55
C HIS A 65 14.62 6.53 -4.58
N CYS A 66 13.38 6.07 -4.34
CA CYS A 66 12.47 6.70 -3.38
C CYS A 66 13.02 6.69 -1.95
N LEU A 67 13.56 5.54 -1.51
CA LEU A 67 14.21 5.42 -0.21
C LEU A 67 15.45 6.33 -0.12
N GLU A 68 16.20 6.47 -1.22
CA GLU A 68 17.43 7.27 -1.28
C GLU A 68 17.16 8.76 -1.04
N GLN A 69 16.03 9.28 -1.53
CA GLN A 69 15.62 10.67 -1.27
C GLN A 69 15.17 10.92 0.18
N ASN A 70 14.66 9.89 0.87
CA ASN A 70 14.22 10.02 2.27
C ASN A 70 15.32 9.74 3.30
N ALA A 71 16.38 9.03 2.91
CA ALA A 71 17.37 8.47 3.80
C ALA A 71 18.81 8.87 3.43
N LEU A 72 19.04 10.17 3.18
CA LEU A 72 20.27 10.76 2.64
C LEU A 72 21.59 10.44 3.40
N ILE A 73 21.51 9.88 4.61
CA ILE A 73 22.65 9.50 5.48
C ILE A 73 22.90 7.98 5.46
N ILE A 74 21.99 7.18 4.89
CA ILE A 74 22.04 5.71 4.89
C ILE A 74 22.59 5.20 3.56
N GLU A 75 23.66 4.41 3.60
CA GLU A 75 24.09 3.63 2.43
C GLU A 75 23.04 2.55 2.11
N LEU A 76 22.21 2.79 1.09
CA LEU A 76 21.22 1.82 0.66
C LEU A 76 21.85 0.60 -0.02
N PRO A 77 21.34 -0.63 0.27
CA PRO A 77 21.81 -1.84 -0.37
C PRO A 77 21.72 -1.73 -1.91
N LYS A 78 22.69 -2.36 -2.57
CA LYS A 78 22.81 -2.34 -4.03
C LYS A 78 21.87 -3.38 -4.63
N LEU A 79 21.06 -2.95 -5.59
CA LEU A 79 20.27 -3.90 -6.39
C LEU A 79 21.20 -4.77 -7.24
N PRO A 80 20.79 -6.01 -7.61
CA PRO A 80 21.53 -6.81 -8.57
C PRO A 80 21.65 -6.03 -9.90
N PRO A 81 22.77 -6.14 -10.62
CA PRO A 81 23.05 -5.27 -11.76
C PRO A 81 21.98 -5.39 -12.85
N TRP A 82 21.68 -4.25 -13.48
CA TRP A 82 20.87 -4.24 -14.68
C TRP A 82 21.59 -5.04 -15.77
N ASN A 83 20.82 -5.81 -16.54
CA ASN A 83 21.32 -6.67 -17.60
C ASN A 83 20.35 -6.56 -18.78
N PRO A 84 20.76 -5.94 -19.91
CA PRO A 84 19.92 -5.86 -21.11
C PRO A 84 19.70 -7.22 -21.77
N PHE A 85 20.64 -8.16 -21.60
CA PHE A 85 20.58 -9.53 -22.12
C PHE A 85 20.06 -10.52 -21.08
N PHE A 86 19.15 -10.08 -20.20
CA PHE A 86 18.52 -10.96 -19.22
C PHE A 86 17.53 -11.91 -19.89
N SER A 87 17.68 -13.21 -19.66
CA SER A 87 16.80 -14.24 -20.22
C SER A 87 16.26 -15.16 -19.13
N LEU A 88 14.93 -15.31 -19.06
CA LEU A 88 14.28 -16.29 -18.19
C LEU A 88 14.68 -17.75 -18.49
N LYS A 89 15.23 -18.03 -19.69
CA LYS A 89 15.78 -19.35 -20.02
C LYS A 89 17.11 -19.62 -19.31
N ASN A 90 17.85 -18.58 -18.89
CA ASN A 90 19.10 -18.72 -18.16
C ASN A 90 18.83 -18.78 -16.65
N LYS A 91 18.73 -20.01 -16.12
CA LYS A 91 18.45 -20.26 -14.70
C LYS A 91 19.46 -19.60 -13.74
N GLU A 92 20.72 -19.44 -14.14
CA GLU A 92 21.74 -18.78 -13.31
C GLU A 92 21.47 -17.27 -13.21
N GLN A 93 21.24 -16.58 -14.33
CA GLN A 93 20.86 -15.16 -14.35
C GLN A 93 19.61 -14.91 -13.52
N VAL A 94 18.60 -15.78 -13.67
CA VAL A 94 17.33 -15.73 -12.93
C VAL A 94 17.56 -15.87 -11.42
N SER A 95 18.24 -16.94 -11.00
CA SER A 95 18.56 -17.20 -9.59
C SER A 95 19.38 -16.07 -8.96
N LYS A 96 20.45 -15.62 -9.65
CA LYS A 96 21.32 -14.52 -9.19
C LYS A 96 20.56 -13.20 -9.04
N ARG A 97 19.60 -12.91 -9.93
CA ARG A 97 18.74 -11.72 -9.80
C ARG A 97 17.72 -11.88 -8.67
N MET A 98 17.03 -13.02 -8.56
CA MET A 98 16.10 -13.28 -7.46
C MET A 98 16.78 -13.14 -6.09
N LYS A 99 17.94 -13.81 -5.91
CA LYS A 99 18.75 -13.71 -4.71
C LYS A 99 19.12 -12.25 -4.39
N GLY A 100 19.67 -11.51 -5.36
CA GLY A 100 20.03 -10.10 -5.12
C GLY A 100 18.84 -9.18 -4.84
N LEU A 101 17.65 -9.47 -5.35
CA LEU A 101 16.42 -8.74 -5.02
C LEU A 101 15.91 -9.08 -3.62
N GLN A 102 16.08 -10.32 -3.17
CA GLN A 102 15.79 -10.73 -1.80
C GLN A 102 16.79 -10.10 -0.82
N GLU A 103 18.10 -10.23 -1.07
CA GLU A 103 19.16 -9.60 -0.26
C GLU A 103 18.97 -8.08 -0.15
N PHE A 104 18.55 -7.41 -1.24
CA PHE A 104 18.20 -5.99 -1.20
C PHE A 104 17.07 -5.71 -0.20
N LEU A 105 15.97 -6.48 -0.24
CA LEU A 105 14.85 -6.31 0.68
C LEU A 105 15.23 -6.67 2.12
N GLU A 106 15.89 -7.81 2.35
CA GLU A 106 16.36 -8.23 3.68
C GLU A 106 17.20 -7.15 4.36
N ASN A 107 18.08 -6.46 3.62
CA ASN A 107 18.86 -5.35 4.15
C ASN A 107 18.04 -4.05 4.34
N VAL A 108 17.06 -3.76 3.48
CA VAL A 108 16.15 -2.61 3.68
C VAL A 108 15.27 -2.81 4.93
N LEU A 109 14.75 -4.02 5.15
CA LEU A 109 13.83 -4.32 6.26
C LEU A 109 14.52 -4.37 7.64
N GLN A 110 15.85 -4.41 7.69
CA GLN A 110 16.63 -4.29 8.94
C GLN A 110 16.75 -2.84 9.45
N ASN A 111 16.36 -1.83 8.66
CA ASN A 111 16.57 -0.42 9.00
C ASN A 111 15.25 0.30 9.38
N PRO A 112 15.05 0.69 10.65
CA PRO A 112 13.82 1.36 11.10
C PRO A 112 13.47 2.66 10.37
N LEU A 113 14.47 3.41 9.86
CA LEU A 113 14.21 4.63 9.10
C LEU A 113 13.62 4.31 7.72
N LEU A 114 14.06 3.22 7.09
CA LEU A 114 13.48 2.76 5.81
C LEU A 114 12.09 2.13 6.02
N LEU A 115 11.88 1.42 7.14
CA LEU A 115 10.57 0.94 7.57
C LEU A 115 9.54 2.05 7.84
N SER A 116 9.96 3.32 7.96
CA SER A 116 9.04 4.45 8.10
C SER A 116 8.41 4.90 6.76
N ASP A 117 8.96 4.50 5.61
CA ASP A 117 8.47 4.95 4.31
C ASP A 117 7.21 4.19 3.86
N SER A 118 6.08 4.92 3.79
CA SER A 118 4.81 4.38 3.28
C SER A 118 4.90 3.74 1.88
N ARG A 119 5.85 4.16 1.04
CA ARG A 119 6.08 3.59 -0.30
C ARG A 119 6.63 2.17 -0.23
N LEU A 120 7.44 1.85 0.77
CA LEU A 120 7.94 0.49 1.02
C LEU A 120 6.78 -0.44 1.43
N HIS A 121 5.92 0.00 2.34
CA HIS A 121 4.74 -0.76 2.77
C HIS A 121 3.74 -0.98 1.63
N LEU A 122 3.47 0.05 0.83
CA LEU A 122 2.63 -0.10 -0.37
C LEU A 122 3.28 -1.01 -1.42
N PHE A 123 4.60 -0.94 -1.60
CA PHE A 123 5.33 -1.82 -2.51
C PHE A 123 5.21 -3.30 -2.09
N LEU A 124 5.31 -3.60 -0.79
CA LEU A 124 5.32 -4.97 -0.24
C LEU A 124 3.95 -5.54 0.10
N GLN A 125 2.94 -4.70 0.37
CA GLN A 125 1.65 -5.14 0.92
C GLN A 125 0.42 -4.72 0.09
N SER A 126 0.61 -4.06 -1.07
CA SER A 126 -0.49 -3.64 -1.95
C SER A 126 -0.31 -3.98 -3.43
N ASP A 127 -1.42 -4.21 -4.13
CA ASP A 127 -1.46 -4.49 -5.58
C ASP A 127 -1.35 -3.21 -6.45
N LEU A 128 -0.98 -2.06 -5.85
CA LEU A 128 -0.89 -0.79 -6.56
C LEU A 128 0.28 -0.76 -7.55
N SER A 129 0.05 -0.20 -8.73
CA SER A 129 1.11 0.20 -9.66
C SER A 129 1.93 1.37 -9.09
N ILE A 130 3.20 1.49 -9.50
CA ILE A 130 4.13 2.52 -8.99
C ILE A 130 3.53 3.94 -8.94
N THR A 131 2.91 4.42 -10.02
CA THR A 131 2.25 5.74 -10.08
C THR A 131 1.10 5.89 -9.07
N LYS A 132 0.41 4.80 -8.71
CA LYS A 132 -0.64 4.81 -7.66
C LYS A 132 -0.03 4.79 -6.26
N ILE A 133 1.13 4.14 -6.07
CA ILE A 133 1.87 4.18 -4.81
C ILE A 133 2.35 5.60 -4.53
N GLU A 134 3.05 6.23 -5.48
CA GLU A 134 3.55 7.60 -5.38
C GLU A 134 2.42 8.59 -5.07
N ARG A 135 1.30 8.53 -5.83
CA ARG A 135 0.13 9.37 -5.55
C ARG A 135 -0.46 9.12 -4.17
N CYS A 136 -0.46 7.88 -3.67
CA CYS A 136 -0.99 7.56 -2.33
C CYS A 136 -0.09 8.09 -1.22
N ALA A 137 1.23 7.95 -1.35
CA ALA A 137 2.21 8.49 -0.40
C ALA A 137 2.17 10.04 -0.34
N LEU A 138 1.85 10.70 -1.45
CA LEU A 138 1.67 12.15 -1.53
C LEU A 138 0.26 12.64 -1.13
N GLY A 139 -0.64 11.77 -0.65
CA GLY A 139 -2.03 12.13 -0.30
C GLY A 139 -2.93 12.50 -1.49
N LYS A 140 -2.52 12.17 -2.72
CA LYS A 140 -3.19 12.51 -3.99
C LYS A 140 -4.15 11.40 -4.48
N THR A 141 -4.73 10.66 -3.55
CA THR A 141 -5.69 9.55 -3.76
C THR A 141 -6.92 9.69 -2.85
N ARG A 142 -8.06 9.12 -3.25
CA ARG A 142 -9.29 9.07 -2.42
C ARG A 142 -9.27 7.97 -1.33
N TYR A 143 -8.10 7.41 -1.06
CA TYR A 143 -7.88 6.33 -0.09
C TYR A 143 -6.50 6.53 0.56
N THR A 144 -6.38 6.10 1.80
CA THR A 144 -5.15 6.12 2.59
C THR A 144 -4.23 4.93 2.31
N VAL A 145 -2.99 5.01 2.80
CA VAL A 145 -2.01 3.92 2.79
C VAL A 145 -2.58 2.65 3.45
N ALA A 146 -3.20 2.79 4.62
CA ALA A 146 -3.74 1.67 5.38
C ALA A 146 -4.91 0.98 4.64
N GLU A 147 -5.81 1.76 4.03
CA GLU A 147 -6.89 1.21 3.22
C GLU A 147 -6.39 0.53 1.95
N ALA A 148 -5.39 1.08 1.26
CA ALA A 148 -4.81 0.47 0.07
C ALA A 148 -4.21 -0.91 0.39
N ILE A 149 -3.47 -1.02 1.49
CA ILE A 149 -2.91 -2.30 1.96
C ILE A 149 -4.04 -3.26 2.33
N GLN A 150 -5.04 -2.81 3.10
CA GLN A 150 -6.12 -3.68 3.58
C GLN A 150 -7.08 -4.15 2.46
N LYS A 151 -7.32 -3.33 1.43
CA LYS A 151 -8.15 -3.68 0.25
C LYS A 151 -7.41 -4.53 -0.79
N SER A 152 -6.07 -4.56 -0.76
CA SER A 152 -5.27 -5.42 -1.64
C SER A 152 -5.38 -6.88 -1.24
N LYS A 153 -5.16 -7.80 -2.17
CA LYS A 153 -5.38 -9.24 -1.94
C LYS A 153 -4.41 -9.80 -0.88
N CYS A 154 -4.76 -10.96 -0.33
CA CYS A 154 -3.82 -11.82 0.39
C CYS A 154 -3.72 -13.12 -0.42
N GLY A 155 -2.50 -13.59 -0.69
CA GLY A 155 -2.29 -14.74 -1.57
C GLY A 155 -2.74 -16.09 -0.97
N TYR A 156 -3.08 -16.12 0.32
CA TYR A 156 -3.60 -17.33 0.96
C TYR A 156 -5.12 -17.44 0.79
N SER A 157 -5.53 -18.12 -0.29
CA SER A 157 -6.94 -18.48 -0.50
C SER A 157 -7.31 -19.63 0.42
N SER A 158 -7.65 -19.32 1.67
CA SER A 158 -8.28 -20.28 2.58
C SER A 158 -9.68 -20.57 2.09
N SER A 159 -9.82 -21.66 1.33
CA SER A 159 -11.09 -22.13 0.76
C SER A 159 -11.85 -22.96 1.79
N GLU A 160 -12.44 -22.27 2.78
CA GLU A 160 -13.39 -22.84 3.74
C GLU A 160 -14.50 -21.82 4.01
N ASP A 161 -15.75 -22.26 4.00
CA ASP A 161 -16.92 -21.41 3.91
C ASP A 161 -17.22 -20.61 5.19
N LYS A 162 -17.58 -19.32 5.00
CA LYS A 162 -18.49 -18.61 5.91
C LYS A 162 -19.48 -17.74 5.13
N THR A 163 -20.67 -18.33 4.95
CA THR A 163 -21.99 -17.73 5.22
C THR A 163 -22.19 -16.24 4.91
N SER A 164 -23.12 -15.95 4.01
CA SER A 164 -23.77 -14.63 3.92
C SER A 164 -24.35 -14.23 5.28
N CYS A 165 -23.95 -13.06 5.78
CA CYS A 165 -24.61 -12.36 6.88
C CYS A 165 -25.42 -11.19 6.29
N ASP A 166 -26.59 -11.51 5.76
CA ASP A 166 -27.58 -10.49 5.41
C ASP A 166 -27.85 -9.61 6.63
N SER A 167 -27.71 -8.31 6.46
CA SER A 167 -27.73 -7.31 7.52
C SER A 167 -28.81 -6.28 7.22
N ASP A 168 -30.06 -6.65 7.49
CA ASP A 168 -31.22 -5.77 7.30
C ASP A 168 -31.06 -4.48 8.12
N CYS A 169 -30.98 -3.35 7.43
CA CYS A 169 -30.61 -2.05 8.01
C CYS A 169 -31.80 -1.09 8.17
N GLU A 170 -32.97 -1.63 8.53
CA GLU A 170 -34.24 -0.92 8.74
C GLU A 170 -34.19 0.12 9.89
N SER A 171 -33.58 1.26 9.59
CA SER A 171 -33.44 2.40 10.52
C SER A 171 -34.73 3.22 10.53
N SER A 172 -35.68 2.82 11.37
CA SER A 172 -36.99 3.49 11.53
C SER A 172 -36.86 4.93 12.05
N THR A 173 -36.87 5.90 11.13
CA THR A 173 -36.98 7.34 11.43
C THR A 173 -38.12 7.99 10.65
N SER A 174 -39.36 7.79 11.12
CA SER A 174 -40.52 8.56 10.64
C SER A 174 -40.74 9.80 11.52
N SER A 175 -40.83 10.97 10.89
CA SER A 175 -41.03 12.24 11.59
C SER A 175 -42.50 12.47 11.95
N GLY A 176 -42.81 12.56 13.24
CA GLY A 176 -44.15 12.92 13.71
C GLY A 176 -44.48 14.39 13.43
N LEU A 177 -45.51 14.65 12.64
CA LEU A 177 -46.08 15.99 12.43
C LEU A 177 -47.08 16.31 13.55
N GLY A 178 -47.01 17.52 14.14
CA GLY A 178 -47.80 17.91 15.31
C GLY A 178 -48.01 19.42 15.51
N SER A 179 -48.98 19.97 14.78
CA SER A 179 -49.75 21.22 14.94
C SER A 179 -49.42 22.29 16.01
N SER A 180 -49.18 23.51 15.50
CA SER A 180 -49.91 24.78 15.80
C SER A 180 -49.57 25.68 17.03
N ILE A 181 -50.07 26.94 16.95
CA ILE A 181 -50.13 28.04 17.96
C ILE A 181 -48.81 28.85 18.12
N ASP A 182 -48.74 30.19 18.01
CA ASP A 182 -49.76 31.19 17.61
C ASP A 182 -49.17 32.52 17.01
N ILE A 183 -50.04 33.49 16.67
CA ILE A 183 -49.74 34.73 15.92
C ILE A 183 -49.48 35.99 16.78
N MET A 184 -48.45 36.79 16.45
CA MET A 184 -48.40 38.29 16.45
C MET A 184 -47.26 38.76 15.48
N ALA A 185 -47.48 39.64 14.50
CA ALA A 185 -47.34 41.12 14.54
C ALA A 185 -45.98 41.60 15.15
N GLN A 186 -45.10 42.39 14.50
CA GLN A 186 -45.09 43.24 13.29
C GLN A 186 -43.60 43.36 12.77
N ASP A 187 -43.14 44.03 11.70
CA ASP A 187 -43.68 45.00 10.71
C ASP A 187 -42.90 44.98 9.35
N SER A 188 -43.02 46.03 8.51
CA SER A 188 -42.30 46.28 7.22
C SER A 188 -41.47 47.59 7.25
N PRO A 189 -40.72 48.04 6.19
CA PRO A 189 -40.22 47.38 4.96
C PRO A 189 -38.70 47.59 4.66
N VAL A 190 -38.25 47.07 3.50
CA VAL A 190 -37.01 47.33 2.70
C VAL A 190 -36.62 48.83 2.56
N PRO A 191 -35.35 49.25 2.24
CA PRO A 191 -34.59 48.76 1.05
C PRO A 191 -33.03 48.73 1.09
N PHE A 192 -32.46 48.33 -0.06
CA PHE A 192 -31.05 48.37 -0.49
C PHE A 192 -30.34 49.73 -0.39
N LEU A 193 -28.99 49.72 -0.41
CA LEU A 193 -28.18 50.74 -1.08
C LEU A 193 -26.86 50.16 -1.64
N HIS A 194 -26.26 50.86 -2.62
CA HIS A 194 -25.10 50.42 -3.40
C HIS A 194 -24.20 51.62 -3.77
N SER A 195 -22.92 51.57 -3.41
CA SER A 195 -21.87 52.52 -3.79
C SER A 195 -20.50 51.89 -3.43
N SER A 196 -19.59 51.52 -4.34
CA SER A 196 -18.90 52.24 -5.44
C SER A 196 -17.59 52.90 -4.99
N GLU A 197 -16.54 52.75 -5.80
CA GLU A 197 -15.16 53.18 -5.50
C GLU A 197 -14.94 54.71 -5.54
N THR A 198 -13.94 55.19 -4.79
CA THR A 198 -13.11 56.37 -5.17
C THR A 198 -11.67 56.21 -4.68
N ASP A 199 -10.77 55.95 -5.63
CA ASP A 199 -9.44 56.57 -5.86
C ASP A 199 -8.61 57.14 -4.68
N SER A 200 -7.36 56.65 -4.53
CA SER A 200 -6.20 57.28 -3.85
C SER A 200 -4.90 56.51 -4.15
#